data_AF-A0A626QDQ6-F1
#
_entry.id   AF-A0A626QDQ6-F1
#
_cell.length_a   1.000
_cell.length_b   1.000
_cell.length_c   1.000
_cell.angle_alpha   90.00
_cell.angle_beta   90.00
_cell.angle_gamma   90.00
#
_symmetry.space_group_name_H-M   'P 1'
#
loop_
_entity.id
_entity.type
_entity.pdbx_description
1 polymer ?
#
loop_
_entity_poly.entity_id
_entity_poly.type
_entity_poly.pdbx_seq_one_letter_code
_entity_poly.pdbx_strand_id
1 'polypeptide(L)'
;PRQNGLAVALRELGRIERTLFILDWLQSVELRRRVHAGLNKGEARNSLARAVFFNRLGEIRDRSFEQQRYRASGLNLVTAAIVLWNTVYLERATQGLVEAGKPVDGELLQFLSPLGWEHINLTGDYVWRQSRRLEDGKFRPLRMPGKP
;
A
#
# COMPACT_ATOMS: atom_id res chain seq x y z
N PRO A 1 -37.30 1.51 -12.18
CA PRO A 1 -37.42 0.04 -11.97
C PRO A 1 -38.28 -0.27 -10.74
N ARG A 2 -39.36 -1.05 -10.89
CA ARG A 2 -40.23 -1.49 -9.77
C ARG A 2 -39.37 -2.28 -8.77
N GLN A 3 -39.26 -1.81 -7.52
CA GLN A 3 -38.51 -2.52 -6.49
C GLN A 3 -39.32 -3.77 -6.10
N ASN A 4 -38.80 -4.96 -6.45
CA ASN A 4 -39.32 -6.23 -5.97
C ASN A 4 -39.33 -6.23 -4.43
N GLY A 5 -40.41 -6.69 -3.79
CA GLY A 5 -40.54 -6.75 -2.33
C GLY A 5 -39.37 -7.48 -1.64
N LEU A 6 -38.81 -8.50 -2.31
CA LEU A 6 -37.61 -9.20 -1.84
C LEU A 6 -36.38 -8.27 -1.78
N ALA A 7 -36.20 -7.40 -2.77
CA ALA A 7 -35.08 -6.46 -2.81
C ALA A 7 -35.21 -5.39 -1.70
N VAL A 8 -36.45 -5.03 -1.34
CA VAL A 8 -36.71 -4.14 -0.20
C VAL A 8 -36.37 -4.84 1.10
N ALA A 9 -36.85 -6.07 1.31
CA ALA A 9 -36.56 -6.84 2.52
C ALA A 9 -35.04 -7.06 2.74
N LEU A 10 -34.31 -7.43 1.69
CA LEU A 10 -32.85 -7.60 1.76
C LEU A 10 -32.12 -6.28 2.07
N ARG A 11 -32.63 -5.15 1.59
CA ARG A 11 -32.06 -3.83 1.90
C ARG A 11 -32.27 -3.46 3.37
N GLU A 12 -33.48 -3.68 3.90
CA GLU A 12 -33.76 -3.40 5.31
C GLU A 12 -32.95 -4.30 6.23
N LEU A 13 -32.79 -5.58 5.89
CA LEU A 13 -31.89 -6.47 6.63
C LEU A 13 -30.46 -5.92 6.67
N GLY A 14 -29.93 -5.47 5.52
CA GLY A 14 -28.60 -4.84 5.48
C GLY A 14 -28.48 -3.53 6.27
N ARG A 15 -29.58 -2.79 6.48
CA ARG A 15 -29.60 -1.59 7.33
C ARG A 15 -29.55 -1.94 8.81
N ILE A 16 -30.22 -3.03 9.23
CA ILE A 16 -30.16 -3.54 10.60
C ILE A 16 -28.70 -3.92 10.94
N GLU A 17 -28.07 -4.74 10.11
CA GLU A 17 -26.66 -5.15 10.28
C GLU A 17 -25.71 -3.95 10.37
N ARG A 18 -25.89 -2.96 9.48
CA ARG A 18 -25.09 -1.73 9.52
C ARG A 18 -25.30 -0.96 10.81
N THR A 19 -26.53 -0.87 11.31
CA THR A 19 -26.85 -0.11 12.53
C THR A 19 -26.24 -0.78 13.75
N LEU A 20 -26.37 -2.11 13.87
CA LEU A 20 -25.73 -2.88 14.93
C LEU A 20 -24.20 -2.69 14.92
N PHE A 21 -23.57 -2.80 13.74
CA PHE A 21 -22.15 -2.55 13.60
C PHE A 21 -21.73 -1.13 14.02
N ILE A 22 -22.51 -0.10 13.65
CA ILE A 22 -22.21 1.30 14.03
C ILE A 22 -22.33 1.47 15.54
N LEU A 23 -23.34 0.87 16.18
CA LEU A 23 -23.49 0.92 17.64
C LEU A 23 -22.31 0.25 18.34
N ASP A 24 -21.91 -0.94 17.89
CA ASP A 24 -20.72 -1.63 18.41
C ASP A 24 -19.44 -0.80 18.21
N TRP A 25 -19.30 -0.17 17.03
CA TRP A 25 -18.17 0.69 16.70
C TRP A 25 -18.12 1.94 17.57
N LEU A 26 -19.26 2.55 17.90
CA LEU A 26 -19.32 3.71 18.80
C LEU A 26 -19.00 3.33 20.26
N GLN A 27 -19.30 2.10 20.67
CA GLN A 27 -19.09 1.67 22.06
C GLN A 27 -17.68 1.07 22.30
N SER A 28 -17.05 0.42 21.31
CA SER A 28 -15.74 -0.22 21.47
C SER A 28 -14.60 0.58 20.84
N VAL A 29 -13.64 1.02 21.65
CA VAL A 29 -12.41 1.68 21.19
C VAL A 29 -11.54 0.72 20.38
N GLU A 30 -11.49 -0.55 20.77
CA GLU A 30 -10.71 -1.62 20.14
C GLU A 30 -11.24 -1.91 18.73
N LEU A 31 -12.56 -1.96 18.56
CA LEU A 31 -13.18 -2.09 17.24
C LEU A 31 -12.83 -0.88 16.36
N ARG A 32 -12.93 0.35 16.89
CA ARG A 32 -12.52 1.54 16.13
C ARG A 32 -11.07 1.50 15.69
N ARG A 33 -10.15 1.17 16.61
CA ARG A 33 -8.72 1.07 16.30
C ARG A 33 -8.45 0.05 15.20
N ARG A 34 -9.08 -1.12 15.25
CA ARG A 34 -8.96 -2.15 14.20
C ARG A 34 -9.49 -1.67 12.85
N VAL A 35 -10.68 -1.04 12.84
CA VAL A 35 -11.28 -0.50 11.61
C VAL A 35 -10.40 0.60 11.02
N HIS A 36 -9.92 1.55 11.83
CA HIS A 36 -9.01 2.61 11.38
C HIS A 36 -7.68 2.05 10.88
N ALA A 37 -7.10 1.04 11.54
CA ALA A 37 -5.89 0.38 11.04
C ALA A 37 -6.10 -0.26 9.66
N GLY A 38 -7.26 -0.89 9.44
CA GLY A 38 -7.66 -1.41 8.12
C GLY A 38 -7.82 -0.31 7.08
N LEU A 39 -8.51 0.78 7.43
CA LEU A 39 -8.70 1.95 6.57
C LEU A 39 -7.37 2.59 6.18
N ASN A 40 -6.49 2.87 7.16
CA ASN A 40 -5.18 3.45 6.93
C ASN A 40 -4.34 2.60 5.98
N LYS A 41 -4.38 1.26 6.10
CA LYS A 41 -3.70 0.36 5.15
C LYS A 41 -4.26 0.49 3.74
N GLY A 42 -5.58 0.54 3.60
CA GLY A 42 -6.25 0.74 2.31
C GLY A 42 -5.94 2.10 1.68
N GLU A 43 -6.00 3.17 2.46
CA GLU A 43 -5.69 4.53 2.02
C GLU A 43 -4.23 4.71 1.63
N ALA A 44 -3.29 4.12 2.40
CA ALA A 44 -1.87 4.13 2.08
C ALA A 44 -1.61 3.38 0.76
N ARG A 45 -2.22 2.20 0.57
CA ARG A 45 -2.12 1.45 -0.69
C ARG A 45 -2.70 2.25 -1.87
N ASN A 46 -3.85 2.88 -1.69
CA ASN A 46 -4.46 3.71 -2.72
C ASN A 46 -3.63 4.95 -3.03
N SER A 47 -2.98 5.54 -2.03
CA SER A 47 -2.08 6.68 -2.21
C SER A 47 -0.83 6.29 -2.99
N LEU A 48 -0.22 5.14 -2.67
CA LEU A 48 0.87 4.57 -3.46
C LEU A 48 0.43 4.28 -4.90
N ALA A 49 -0.72 3.63 -5.10
CA ALA A 49 -1.22 3.34 -6.43
C ALA A 49 -1.46 4.61 -7.25
N ARG A 50 -1.99 5.68 -6.64
CA ARG A 50 -2.13 7.00 -7.30
C ARG A 50 -0.78 7.63 -7.65
N ALA A 51 0.22 7.51 -6.78
CA ALA A 51 1.55 8.03 -7.04
C ALA A 51 2.22 7.30 -8.22
N VAL A 52 2.13 5.97 -8.25
CA VAL A 52 2.60 5.15 -9.38
C VAL A 52 1.83 5.49 -10.65
N PHE A 53 0.52 5.71 -10.51
CA PHE A 53 -0.38 6.04 -11.60
C PHE A 53 -0.58 7.56 -11.77
N PHE A 54 0.51 8.33 -11.70
CA PHE A 54 0.49 9.80 -11.73
C PHE A 54 -0.11 10.40 -13.00
N ASN A 55 -0.03 9.69 -14.13
CA ASN A 55 -0.60 10.16 -15.39
C ASN A 55 -2.13 10.07 -15.39
N ARG A 56 -2.79 11.08 -15.95
CA ARG A 56 -4.27 11.18 -16.03
C ARG A 56 -4.96 11.16 -14.66
N LEU A 57 -4.36 11.75 -13.63
CA LEU A 57 -4.93 11.88 -12.27
C LEU A 57 -5.28 10.54 -11.61
N GLY A 58 -4.65 9.44 -12.01
CA GLY A 58 -4.97 8.14 -11.45
C GLY A 58 -6.19 7.45 -12.08
N GLU A 59 -6.76 8.00 -13.16
CA GLU A 59 -7.97 7.46 -13.78
C GLU A 59 -7.70 6.54 -14.99
N ILE A 60 -8.33 5.37 -14.97
CA ILE A 60 -8.30 4.40 -16.08
C ILE A 60 -9.43 4.78 -17.07
N ARG A 61 -9.06 5.48 -18.14
CA ARG A 61 -9.98 5.95 -19.20
C ARG A 61 -9.83 5.22 -20.54
N ASP A 62 -9.32 3.98 -20.52
CA ASP A 62 -9.18 3.20 -21.76
C ASP A 62 -10.53 2.78 -22.32
N ARG A 63 -10.60 2.64 -23.66
CA ARG A 63 -11.87 2.50 -24.38
C ARG A 63 -12.49 1.11 -24.21
N SER A 64 -11.68 0.06 -24.12
CA SER A 64 -12.17 -1.32 -23.94
C SER A 64 -11.95 -1.80 -22.51
N PHE A 65 -12.84 -2.68 -22.05
CA PHE A 65 -12.71 -3.34 -20.77
C PHE A 65 -11.39 -4.13 -20.66
N GLU A 66 -10.95 -4.75 -21.75
CA GLU A 66 -9.69 -5.49 -21.79
C GLU A 66 -8.48 -4.58 -21.54
N GLN A 67 -8.44 -3.39 -22.17
CA GLN A 67 -7.38 -2.40 -21.94
C GLN A 67 -7.39 -1.87 -20.51
N GLN A 68 -8.58 -1.60 -19.95
CA GLN A 68 -8.73 -1.20 -18.55
C GLN A 68 -8.18 -2.29 -17.61
N ARG A 69 -8.45 -3.56 -17.90
CA ARG A 69 -7.94 -4.71 -17.15
C ARG A 69 -6.42 -4.81 -17.22
N TYR A 70 -5.82 -4.68 -18.40
CA TYR A 70 -4.36 -4.70 -18.52
C TYR A 70 -3.70 -3.58 -17.74
N ARG A 71 -4.26 -2.37 -17.80
CA ARG A 71 -3.76 -1.23 -17.04
C ARG A 71 -3.88 -1.45 -15.53
N ALA A 72 -5.03 -1.93 -15.06
CA ALA A 72 -5.24 -2.23 -13.65
C ALA A 72 -4.29 -3.32 -13.14
N SER A 73 -4.10 -4.39 -13.92
CA SER A 73 -3.15 -5.46 -13.60
C SER A 73 -1.71 -4.97 -13.56
N GLY A 74 -1.30 -4.14 -14.54
CA GLY A 74 0.03 -3.55 -14.56
C GLY A 74 0.29 -2.63 -13.36
N LEU A 75 -0.69 -1.79 -13.00
CA LEU A 75 -0.60 -0.95 -11.80
C LEU A 75 -0.48 -1.80 -10.53
N ASN A 76 -1.27 -2.86 -10.41
CA ASN A 76 -1.18 -3.78 -9.28
C ASN A 76 0.19 -4.46 -9.20
N LEU A 77 0.74 -4.89 -10.34
CA LEU A 77 2.06 -5.51 -10.41
C LEU A 77 3.16 -4.55 -9.93
N VAL A 78 3.19 -3.31 -10.43
CA VAL A 78 4.21 -2.32 -10.03
C VAL A 78 4.06 -1.95 -8.56
N THR A 79 2.83 -1.75 -8.08
CA THR A 79 2.54 -1.48 -6.66
C THR A 79 3.05 -2.62 -5.78
N ALA A 80 2.78 -3.86 -6.15
CA ALA A 80 3.25 -5.04 -5.42
C ALA A 80 4.78 -5.16 -5.43
N ALA A 81 5.42 -4.86 -6.56
CA ALA A 81 6.89 -4.86 -6.67
C ALA A 81 7.54 -3.81 -5.76
N ILE A 82 6.96 -2.61 -5.66
CA ILE A 82 7.40 -1.56 -4.72
C ILE A 82 7.25 -2.04 -3.28
N VAL A 83 6.09 -2.61 -2.92
CA VAL A 83 5.85 -3.12 -1.56
C VAL A 83 6.85 -4.22 -1.21
N LEU A 84 7.09 -5.16 -2.14
CA LEU A 84 8.09 -6.22 -1.95
C LEU A 84 9.49 -5.64 -1.73
N TRP A 85 9.90 -4.70 -2.58
CA TRP A 85 11.18 -4.01 -2.45
C TRP A 85 11.31 -3.33 -1.09
N ASN A 86 10.29 -2.59 -0.67
CA ASN A 86 10.28 -1.91 0.62
C ASN A 86 10.38 -2.88 1.78
N THR A 87 9.60 -3.96 1.79
CA THR A 87 9.66 -4.99 2.84
C THR A 87 11.08 -5.54 2.99
N VAL A 88 11.71 -5.93 1.88
CA VAL A 88 13.08 -6.46 1.85
C VAL A 88 14.11 -5.44 2.35
N TYR A 89 14.02 -4.18 1.91
CA TYR A 89 15.00 -3.16 2.29
C TYR A 89 14.78 -2.61 3.69
N LEU A 90 13.55 -2.60 4.18
CA LEU A 90 13.26 -2.23 5.56
C LEU A 90 13.83 -3.25 6.54
N GLU A 91 13.68 -4.56 6.26
CA GLU A 91 14.34 -5.61 7.04
C GLU A 91 15.84 -5.39 7.10
N ARG A 92 16.49 -5.21 5.95
CA ARG A 92 17.94 -4.93 5.87
C ARG A 92 18.32 -3.65 6.60
N ALA A 93 17.52 -2.60 6.50
CA ALA A 93 17.78 -1.34 7.19
C ALA A 93 17.71 -1.52 8.71
N THR A 94 16.74 -2.28 9.21
CA THR A 94 16.64 -2.59 10.64
C THR A 94 17.82 -3.41 11.13
N GLN A 95 18.25 -4.43 10.37
CA GLN A 95 19.45 -5.21 10.66
C GLN A 95 20.72 -4.33 10.67
N GLY A 96 20.88 -3.49 9.65
CA GLY A 96 22.02 -2.57 9.56
C GLY A 96 22.07 -1.55 10.70
N LEU A 97 20.93 -1.13 11.25
CA LEU A 97 20.89 -0.28 12.45
C LEU A 97 21.38 -1.03 13.69
N VAL A 98 20.92 -2.27 13.89
CA VAL A 98 21.35 -3.13 14.99
C VAL A 98 22.87 -3.39 14.93
N GLU A 99 23.38 -3.74 13.75
CA GLU A 99 24.82 -3.93 13.51
C GLU A 99 25.66 -2.68 13.77
N ALA A 100 25.09 -1.49 13.51
CA ALA A 100 25.72 -0.21 13.80
C ALA A 100 25.63 0.21 15.29
N GLY A 101 25.16 -0.69 16.17
CA GLY A 101 25.01 -0.42 17.61
C GLY A 101 23.83 0.47 17.96
N LYS A 102 22.88 0.67 17.04
CA LYS A 102 21.61 1.39 17.31
C LYS A 102 20.52 0.36 17.59
N PRO A 103 20.15 0.13 18.86
CA PRO A 103 19.13 -0.86 19.19
C PRO A 103 17.80 -0.48 18.54
N VAL A 104 17.19 -1.44 17.85
CA VAL A 104 15.84 -1.33 17.29
C VAL A 104 14.90 -2.11 18.19
N ASP A 105 13.89 -1.45 18.73
CA ASP A 105 12.85 -2.11 19.50
C ASP A 105 11.97 -2.96 18.57
N GLY A 106 11.95 -4.28 18.80
CA GLY A 106 11.16 -5.23 18.03
C GLY A 106 9.66 -4.97 18.13
N GLU A 107 9.17 -4.40 19.23
CA GLU A 107 7.76 -4.03 19.39
C GLU A 107 7.34 -2.94 18.41
N LEU A 108 8.28 -2.10 17.94
CA LEU A 108 7.98 -1.04 17.00
C LEU A 108 7.85 -1.53 15.55
N LEU A 109 8.39 -2.71 15.23
CA LEU A 109 8.34 -3.25 13.86
C LEU A 109 6.90 -3.47 13.37
N GLN A 110 5.96 -3.73 14.28
CA GLN A 110 4.54 -3.89 13.94
C GLN A 110 3.89 -2.62 13.37
N PHE A 111 4.47 -1.44 13.64
CA PHE A 111 3.98 -0.15 13.16
C PHE A 111 4.63 0.27 11.85
N LEU A 112 5.59 -0.51 11.35
CA LEU A 112 6.28 -0.24 10.10
C LEU A 112 5.37 -0.56 8.90
N SER A 113 5.34 0.34 7.92
CA SER A 113 4.54 0.17 6.71
C SER A 113 5.44 0.10 5.47
N PRO A 114 5.35 -0.97 4.65
CA PRO A 114 6.09 -1.07 3.40
C PRO A 114 5.44 -0.26 2.25
N LEU A 115 4.43 0.57 2.54
CA LEU A 115 3.67 1.34 1.55
C LEU A 115 4.24 2.74 1.27
N GLY A 116 5.24 3.19 2.04
CA GLY A 116 5.94 4.47 1.78
C GLY A 116 6.68 4.45 0.44
N TRP A 117 6.76 5.60 -0.24
CA TRP A 117 7.29 5.67 -1.61
C TRP A 117 8.06 6.95 -1.92
N GLU A 118 8.20 7.84 -0.95
CA GLU A 118 8.90 9.12 -1.07
C GLU A 118 10.38 8.94 -1.44
N HIS A 119 10.97 7.79 -1.13
CA HIS A 119 12.34 7.42 -1.51
C HIS A 119 12.47 6.84 -2.93
N ILE A 120 11.36 6.64 -3.64
CA ILE A 120 11.31 6.05 -4.98
C ILE A 120 11.05 7.15 -6.00
N ASN A 121 11.93 7.26 -6.98
CA ASN A 121 11.70 8.19 -8.08
C ASN A 121 10.67 7.60 -9.06
N LEU A 122 9.48 8.18 -9.11
CA LEU A 122 8.39 7.76 -10.01
C LEU A 122 8.31 8.61 -11.29
N THR A 123 9.03 9.73 -11.35
CA THR A 123 8.98 10.71 -12.44
C THR A 123 10.36 11.21 -12.86
N GLY A 124 10.51 11.68 -14.09
CA GLY A 124 11.79 12.21 -14.59
C GLY A 124 12.71 11.13 -15.18
N ASP A 125 14.00 11.44 -15.26
CA ASP A 125 14.95 10.64 -16.03
C ASP A 125 15.53 9.46 -15.24
N TYR A 126 15.49 8.29 -15.85
CA TYR A 126 16.05 7.06 -15.29
C TYR A 126 17.43 6.79 -15.89
N VAL A 127 18.49 7.10 -15.13
CA VAL A 127 19.86 6.81 -15.55
C VAL A 127 20.25 5.39 -15.16
N TRP A 128 20.23 4.48 -16.13
CA TRP A 128 20.68 3.10 -15.97
C TRP A 128 22.19 3.02 -16.20
N ARG A 129 22.99 3.02 -15.12
CA ARG A 129 24.43 2.75 -15.23
C ARG A 129 24.65 1.24 -15.44
N GLN A 130 24.95 0.84 -16.67
CA GLN A 130 25.17 -0.56 -17.06
C GLN A 130 26.32 -1.24 -16.29
N SER A 131 27.26 -0.48 -15.72
CA SER A 131 28.43 -1.00 -15.01
C SER A 131 28.16 -1.54 -13.60
N ARG A 132 26.91 -1.51 -13.11
CA ARG A 132 26.56 -1.92 -11.75
C ARG A 132 25.48 -3.01 -11.77
N ARG A 133 25.74 -4.09 -12.49
CA ARG A 133 24.90 -5.29 -12.43
C ARG A 133 25.05 -5.88 -11.02
N LEU A 134 23.94 -5.98 -10.29
CA LEU A 134 23.91 -6.72 -9.03
C LEU A 134 24.09 -8.20 -9.36
N GLU A 135 24.96 -8.89 -8.65
CA GLU A 135 25.04 -10.35 -8.74
C GLU A 135 23.76 -10.96 -8.16
N ASP A 136 23.44 -12.19 -8.54
CA ASP A 136 22.26 -12.90 -8.05
C ASP A 136 22.28 -13.00 -6.52
N GLY A 137 21.13 -12.67 -5.92
CA GLY A 137 20.98 -12.64 -4.45
C GLY A 137 21.71 -11.48 -3.75
N LYS A 138 22.37 -10.58 -4.48
CA LYS A 138 22.95 -9.37 -3.89
C LYS A 138 21.97 -8.21 -3.94
N PHE A 139 22.08 -7.35 -2.95
CA PHE A 139 21.22 -6.18 -2.78
C PHE A 139 22.02 -4.90 -2.99
N ARG A 140 21.32 -3.82 -3.31
CA ARG A 140 21.93 -2.49 -3.34
C ARG A 140 22.37 -2.12 -1.93
N PRO A 141 23.50 -1.41 -1.79
CA PRO A 141 23.92 -0.90 -0.49
C PRO A 141 22.87 0.06 0.06
N LEU A 142 22.70 0.04 1.38
CA LEU A 142 21.84 0.98 2.09
C LEU A 142 22.41 2.41 1.96
N ARG A 143 21.52 3.41 1.93
CA ARG A 143 21.92 4.81 1.99
C ARG A 143 22.25 5.14 3.45
N MET A 144 23.46 5.65 3.68
CA MET A 144 23.85 6.10 5.02
C MET A 144 23.19 7.46 5.31
N PRO A 145 22.65 7.67 6.53
CA PRO A 145 22.12 8.97 6.92
C PRO A 145 23.24 10.02 6.83
N GLY A 146 23.04 11.06 6.01
CA GLY A 146 24.01 12.17 5.84
C GLY A 146 24.77 12.22 4.51
N LYS A 147 24.53 11.29 3.57
CA LYS A 147 24.93 11.48 2.16
C LYS A 147 23.70 11.78 1.30
N PRO A 148 23.74 12.81 0.44
CA PRO A 148 22.64 13.15 -0.47
C PRO A 148 22.33 12.01 -1.44
#